data_AF-A0A965QGN4-F1
#
_entry.id   AF-A0A965QGN4-F1
#
_cell.length_a   1.000
_cell.length_b   1.000
_cell.length_c   1.000
_cell.angle_alpha   90.00
_cell.angle_beta   90.00
_cell.angle_gamma   90.00
#
_symmetry.space_group_name_H-M   'P 1'
#
loop_
_entity.id
_entity.type
_entity.pdbx_description
1 polymer ?
#
loop_
_entity_poly.entity_id
_entity_poly.type
_entity_poly.pdbx_seq_one_letter_code
_entity_poly.pdbx_strand_id
1 'polypeptide(L)'
;MKPNKQLEPTYLRYIYDGLLKGSIHPENAAELPEGLIGLYEESFDESQAVQVRQKLLERFAIWALLKKEVSAAFVAEVLGESEDKIQDFISTYSSWFNSPESGKYQFYHERLKVYLLQKLSEGEVAKLNNLIVDFLLQKVNEVKQNESVSYCFENLSFHLFLNAYLAGDSDLLAQYCLDENFKKRQFELSGYYDWEEKMMALGVEYFSLNQNSICHHIVFEKTKIHYKKKDIDLILSLIRKSEFDIVLNFFKNTNESDLIERLKLAYFYILSFQNCVPQTAQYPHFLSCFVYWI
;
A
#
# COMPACT_ATOMS: atom_id res chain seq x y z
N MET A 1 11.69 2.87 36.40
CA MET A 1 11.83 3.21 34.97
C MET A 1 10.77 4.27 34.68
N LYS A 2 11.15 5.54 34.49
CA LYS A 2 10.17 6.59 34.17
C LYS A 2 9.71 6.39 32.73
N PRO A 3 8.39 6.30 32.43
CA PRO A 3 7.94 6.23 31.05
C PRO A 3 8.31 7.55 30.38
N ASN A 4 9.00 7.47 29.25
CA ASN A 4 9.35 8.62 28.44
C ASN A 4 8.04 9.20 27.89
N LYS A 5 7.53 10.28 28.51
CA LYS A 5 6.34 11.03 28.05
C LYS A 5 6.68 11.79 26.77
N GLN A 6 6.90 11.09 25.67
CA GLN A 6 6.81 11.73 24.36
C GLN A 6 5.32 11.90 24.05
N LEU A 7 4.86 13.15 24.09
CA LEU A 7 3.53 13.50 23.60
C LEU A 7 3.46 13.14 22.12
N GLU A 8 2.59 12.20 21.80
CA GLU A 8 2.41 11.70 20.43
C GLU A 8 1.85 12.83 19.54
N PRO A 9 2.41 13.09 18.35
CA PRO A 9 1.90 14.11 17.43
C PRO A 9 0.41 13.95 17.08
N THR A 10 -0.10 12.72 17.05
CA THR A 10 -1.53 12.40 16.86
C THR A 10 -2.39 12.95 17.98
N TYR A 11 -1.95 12.81 19.22
CA TYR A 11 -2.66 13.29 20.39
C TYR A 11 -2.68 14.82 20.40
N LEU A 12 -1.56 15.46 20.05
CA LEU A 12 -1.48 16.91 19.93
C LEU A 12 -2.38 17.46 18.82
N ARG A 13 -2.46 16.77 17.68
CA ARG A 13 -3.35 17.18 16.58
C ARG A 13 -4.82 16.92 16.90
N TYR A 14 -5.15 15.80 17.56
CA TYR A 14 -6.50 15.54 18.06
C TYR A 14 -6.96 16.65 19.00
N ILE A 15 -6.11 17.04 19.95
CA ILE A 15 -6.38 18.16 20.86
C ILE A 15 -6.55 19.45 20.06
N TYR A 16 -5.64 19.73 19.12
CA TYR A 16 -5.69 20.94 18.29
C TYR A 16 -6.98 21.03 17.46
N ASP A 17 -7.35 19.96 16.77
CA ASP A 17 -8.56 19.88 15.95
C ASP A 17 -9.82 19.94 16.85
N GLY A 18 -9.79 19.32 18.02
CA GLY A 18 -10.88 19.37 19.00
C GLY A 18 -11.07 20.76 19.61
N LEU A 19 -9.98 21.49 19.87
CA LEU A 19 -10.02 22.89 20.29
C LEU A 19 -10.55 23.80 19.18
N LEU A 20 -10.13 23.58 17.93
CA LEU A 20 -10.61 24.35 16.76
C LEU A 20 -12.10 24.11 16.48
N LYS A 21 -12.57 22.87 16.64
CA LYS A 21 -13.97 22.48 16.42
C LYS A 21 -14.87 22.76 17.62
N GLY A 22 -14.30 23.14 18.78
CA GLY A 22 -15.03 23.39 20.02
C GLY A 22 -15.53 22.13 20.72
N SER A 23 -15.04 20.95 20.34
CA SER A 23 -15.40 19.67 20.97
C SER A 23 -14.52 19.33 22.18
N ILE A 24 -13.45 20.10 22.43
CA ILE A 24 -12.60 20.03 23.63
C ILE A 24 -12.50 21.44 24.19
N HIS A 25 -12.83 21.62 25.47
CA HIS A 25 -12.69 22.91 26.14
C HIS A 25 -11.27 23.11 26.70
N PRO A 26 -10.63 24.28 26.46
CA PRO A 26 -9.26 24.56 26.91
C PRO A 26 -9.06 24.44 28.43
N GLU A 27 -10.14 24.64 29.20
CA GLU A 27 -10.11 24.66 30.66
C GLU A 27 -10.58 23.35 31.31
N ASN A 28 -11.04 22.37 30.53
CA ASN A 28 -11.49 21.09 31.05
C ASN A 28 -10.46 19.98 30.77
N ALA A 29 -9.43 19.90 31.62
CA ALA A 29 -8.39 18.87 31.49
C ALA A 29 -8.92 17.43 31.59
N ALA A 30 -10.14 17.21 32.07
CA ALA A 30 -10.78 15.90 32.15
C ALA A 30 -11.43 15.45 30.83
N GLU A 31 -11.62 16.33 29.85
CA GLU A 31 -12.10 16.01 28.49
C GLU A 31 -11.00 15.45 27.58
N LEU A 32 -9.76 15.38 28.07
CA LEU A 32 -8.63 14.91 27.30
C LEU A 32 -8.53 13.38 27.41
N PRO A 33 -8.69 12.62 26.30
CA PRO A 33 -8.54 11.16 26.35
C PRO A 33 -7.12 10.77 26.77
N GLU A 34 -6.96 9.66 27.48
CA GLU A 34 -5.63 9.13 27.83
C GLU A 34 -4.93 8.51 26.60
N GLY A 35 -4.47 9.35 25.67
CA GLY A 35 -3.81 8.95 24.42
C GLY A 35 -4.74 8.16 23.47
N LEU A 36 -4.17 7.22 22.71
CA LEU A 36 -4.92 6.36 21.77
C LEU A 36 -5.93 5.43 22.47
N ILE A 37 -5.70 5.12 23.76
CA ILE A 37 -6.56 4.25 24.57
C ILE A 37 -7.86 4.99 24.91
N GLY A 38 -7.77 6.25 25.37
CA GLY A 38 -8.96 7.06 25.65
C GLY A 38 -9.82 7.30 24.41
N LEU A 39 -9.22 7.53 23.24
CA LEU A 39 -9.98 7.64 21.98
C LEU A 39 -10.79 6.38 21.67
N TYR A 40 -10.18 5.22 21.87
CA TYR A 40 -10.85 3.93 21.68
C TYR A 40 -11.97 3.74 22.71
N GLU A 41 -11.72 4.01 23.99
CA GLU A 41 -12.73 3.85 25.05
C GLU A 41 -13.94 4.77 24.83
N GLU A 42 -13.73 6.00 24.37
CA GLU A 42 -14.80 6.92 23.98
C GLU A 42 -15.64 6.38 22.80
N SER A 43 -15.00 5.74 21.82
CA SER A 43 -15.68 5.22 20.63
C SER A 43 -16.35 3.87 20.83
N PHE A 44 -15.93 3.10 21.85
CA PHE A 44 -16.39 1.75 22.16
C PHE A 44 -17.04 1.66 23.54
N ASP A 45 -17.91 2.62 23.88
CA ASP A 45 -18.63 2.69 25.15
C ASP A 45 -19.30 1.34 25.50
N GLU A 46 -19.01 0.84 26.70
CA GLU A 46 -19.55 -0.42 27.22
C GLU A 46 -21.09 -0.43 27.32
N SER A 47 -21.71 0.75 27.38
CA SER A 47 -23.17 0.91 27.34
C SER A 47 -23.78 0.45 26.02
N GLN A 48 -23.00 0.42 24.93
CA GLN A 48 -23.45 -0.04 23.63
C GLN A 48 -23.55 -1.58 23.59
N ALA A 49 -24.61 -2.05 22.93
CA ALA A 49 -24.81 -3.48 22.69
C ALA A 49 -23.57 -4.10 22.01
N VAL A 50 -23.16 -5.28 22.47
CA VAL A 50 -21.95 -5.98 21.99
C VAL A 50 -21.93 -6.12 20.47
N GLN A 51 -23.08 -6.39 19.85
CA GLN A 51 -23.20 -6.51 18.39
C GLN A 51 -22.90 -5.20 17.65
N VAL A 52 -23.24 -4.04 18.24
CA VAL A 52 -22.96 -2.73 17.66
C VAL A 52 -21.46 -2.45 17.72
N ARG A 53 -20.84 -2.71 18.88
CA ARG A 53 -19.39 -2.57 19.08
C ARG A 53 -18.59 -3.50 18.16
N GLN A 54 -19.05 -4.73 17.97
CA GLN A 54 -18.41 -5.67 17.05
C GLN A 54 -18.43 -5.17 15.61
N LYS A 55 -19.60 -4.75 15.10
CA LYS A 55 -19.71 -4.19 13.74
C LYS A 55 -18.86 -2.94 13.55
N LEU A 56 -18.80 -2.09 14.57
CA LEU A 56 -17.94 -0.90 14.58
C LEU A 56 -16.46 -1.29 14.47
N LEU A 57 -16.02 -2.27 15.27
CA LEU A 57 -14.66 -2.78 15.26
C LEU A 57 -14.30 -3.41 13.91
N GLU A 58 -15.20 -4.22 13.33
CA GLU A 58 -15.01 -4.85 12.03
C GLU A 58 -14.83 -3.81 10.92
N ARG A 59 -15.66 -2.75 10.92
CA ARG A 59 -15.54 -1.67 9.95
C ARG A 59 -14.20 -0.94 10.09
N PHE A 60 -13.79 -0.62 11.31
CA PHE A 60 -12.47 -0.05 11.54
C PHE A 60 -11.34 -1.01 11.14
N ALA A 61 -11.47 -2.31 11.39
CA ALA A 61 -10.47 -3.29 11.02
C ALA A 61 -10.31 -3.43 9.50
N ILE A 62 -11.37 -3.28 8.71
CA ILE A 62 -11.25 -3.19 7.24
C ILE A 62 -10.34 -2.02 6.85
N TRP A 63 -10.57 -0.81 7.39
CA TRP A 63 -9.67 0.32 7.16
C TRP A 63 -8.23 0.08 7.64
N ALA A 64 -8.04 -0.73 8.68
CA ALA A 64 -6.72 -1.06 9.23
C ALA A 64 -5.96 -2.03 8.33
N LEU A 65 -6.68 -2.92 7.63
CA LEU A 65 -6.11 -3.88 6.70
C LEU A 65 -5.67 -3.24 5.37
N LEU A 66 -6.22 -2.07 5.01
CA LEU A 66 -5.88 -1.41 3.77
C LEU A 66 -4.44 -0.87 3.77
N LYS A 67 -3.75 -1.07 2.65
CA LYS A 67 -2.32 -0.73 2.48
C LYS A 67 -2.03 0.65 1.91
N LYS A 68 -3.07 1.41 1.57
CA LYS A 68 -3.01 2.81 1.12
C LYS A 68 -4.34 3.50 1.35
N GLU A 69 -4.35 4.81 1.20
CA GLU A 69 -5.57 5.62 1.19
C GLU A 69 -6.51 5.21 0.05
N VAL A 70 -7.80 5.16 0.38
CA VAL A 70 -8.88 4.80 -0.56
C VAL A 70 -10.10 5.69 -0.37
N SER A 71 -10.94 5.77 -1.39
CA SER A 71 -12.22 6.48 -1.30
C SER A 71 -13.26 5.77 -0.43
N ALA A 72 -14.30 6.52 -0.05
CA ALA A 72 -15.48 5.94 0.60
C ALA A 72 -16.20 4.93 -0.32
N ALA A 73 -16.23 5.18 -1.63
CA ALA A 73 -16.80 4.29 -2.63
C ALA A 73 -16.10 2.92 -2.65
N PHE A 74 -14.77 2.91 -2.57
CA PHE A 74 -13.99 1.68 -2.50
C PHE A 74 -14.41 0.80 -1.31
N VAL A 75 -14.49 1.38 -0.11
CA VAL A 75 -14.87 0.63 1.10
C VAL A 75 -16.35 0.24 1.08
N ALA A 76 -17.20 1.06 0.47
CA ALA A 76 -18.60 0.74 0.26
C ALA A 76 -18.77 -0.52 -0.61
N GLU A 77 -17.99 -0.66 -1.68
CA GLU A 77 -18.00 -1.87 -2.51
C GLU A 77 -17.48 -3.11 -1.74
N VAL A 78 -16.40 -2.97 -0.97
CA VAL A 78 -15.85 -4.07 -0.15
C VAL A 78 -16.88 -4.58 0.86
N LEU A 79 -17.61 -3.67 1.51
CA LEU A 79 -18.59 -4.01 2.53
C LEU A 79 -19.99 -4.33 1.97
N GLY A 80 -20.23 -4.07 0.68
CA GLY A 80 -21.57 -4.17 0.08
C GLY A 80 -22.55 -3.14 0.65
N GLU A 81 -22.07 -1.96 1.01
CA GLU A 81 -22.85 -0.87 1.61
C GLU A 81 -22.98 0.33 0.67
N SER A 82 -23.80 1.32 1.04
CA SER A 82 -23.89 2.58 0.29
C SER A 82 -22.74 3.52 0.66
N GLU A 83 -22.25 4.29 -0.32
CA GLU A 83 -21.20 5.28 -0.10
C GLU A 83 -21.58 6.30 0.98
N ASP A 84 -22.85 6.75 1.02
CA ASP A 84 -23.34 7.67 2.05
C ASP A 84 -23.11 7.15 3.48
N LYS A 85 -23.32 5.85 3.71
CA LYS A 85 -23.10 5.24 5.05
C LYS A 85 -21.62 5.23 5.43
N ILE A 86 -20.74 5.09 4.44
CA ILE A 86 -19.30 5.13 4.66
C ILE A 86 -18.85 6.57 4.90
N GLN A 87 -19.43 7.54 4.19
CA GLN A 87 -19.15 8.96 4.42
C GLN A 87 -19.65 9.45 5.79
N ASP A 88 -20.85 9.04 6.21
CA ASP A 88 -21.37 9.31 7.55
C ASP A 88 -20.45 8.72 8.63
N PHE A 89 -19.93 7.51 8.40
CA PHE A 89 -18.98 6.86 9.29
C PHE A 89 -17.65 7.63 9.38
N ILE A 90 -17.05 7.98 8.24
CA ILE A 90 -15.81 8.76 8.20
C ILE A 90 -16.02 10.12 8.88
N SER A 91 -17.16 10.76 8.67
CA SER A 91 -17.50 12.05 9.28
C SER A 91 -17.62 11.94 10.80
N THR A 92 -18.33 10.90 11.27
CA THR A 92 -18.50 10.61 12.70
C THR A 92 -17.17 10.38 13.39
N TYR A 93 -16.26 9.63 12.76
CA TYR A 93 -14.95 9.29 13.32
C TYR A 93 -13.81 10.07 12.66
N SER A 94 -14.07 11.31 12.23
CA SER A 94 -13.12 12.09 11.41
C SER A 94 -11.76 12.30 12.08
N SER A 95 -11.68 12.26 13.42
CA SER A 95 -10.43 12.33 14.17
C SER A 95 -9.50 11.13 13.97
N TRP A 96 -10.02 10.01 13.47
CA TRP A 96 -9.27 8.76 13.26
C TRP A 96 -8.67 8.69 11.86
N PHE A 97 -9.18 9.49 10.93
CA PHE A 97 -8.81 9.49 9.53
C PHE A 97 -7.93 10.71 9.19
N ASN A 98 -7.06 10.52 8.19
CA ASN A 98 -6.53 11.64 7.42
C ASN A 98 -6.91 11.47 5.95
N SER A 99 -6.79 12.56 5.19
CA SER A 99 -7.02 12.57 3.75
C SER A 99 -5.79 13.13 3.04
N PRO A 100 -4.80 12.27 2.72
CA PRO A 100 -3.57 12.68 2.04
C PRO A 100 -3.85 13.11 0.59
N GLU A 101 -4.84 12.50 -0.03
CA GLU A 101 -5.34 12.81 -1.36
C GLU A 101 -6.83 13.15 -1.27
N SER A 102 -7.26 14.19 -1.98
CA SER A 102 -8.65 14.66 -1.93
C SER A 102 -9.64 13.53 -2.24
N GLY A 103 -10.56 13.27 -1.30
CA GLY A 103 -11.56 12.22 -1.43
C GLY A 103 -11.08 10.81 -1.09
N LYS A 104 -9.82 10.63 -0.68
CA LYS A 104 -9.28 9.37 -0.15
C LYS A 104 -8.91 9.49 1.31
N TYR A 105 -9.09 8.39 2.02
CA TYR A 105 -8.94 8.32 3.46
C TYR A 105 -8.05 7.14 3.83
N GLN A 106 -7.27 7.32 4.89
CA GLN A 106 -6.61 6.23 5.59
C GLN A 106 -6.59 6.56 7.08
N PHE A 107 -6.31 5.55 7.90
CA PHE A 107 -6.08 5.82 9.31
C PHE A 107 -4.88 6.74 9.52
N TYR A 108 -5.07 7.66 10.46
CA TYR A 108 -4.08 8.68 10.77
C TYR A 108 -2.72 8.09 11.18
N HIS A 109 -2.71 6.98 11.91
CA HIS A 109 -1.48 6.40 12.46
C HIS A 109 -1.44 4.87 12.39
N GLU A 110 -0.27 4.33 12.08
CA GLU A 110 -0.08 2.88 11.98
C GLU A 110 -0.31 2.16 13.32
N ARG A 111 0.04 2.78 14.45
CA ARG A 111 -0.25 2.21 15.79
C ARG A 111 -1.74 2.02 16.06
N LEU A 112 -2.60 2.89 15.53
CA LEU A 112 -4.05 2.75 15.68
C LEU A 112 -4.55 1.52 14.93
N LYS A 113 -4.03 1.27 13.72
CA LYS A 113 -4.32 0.05 12.96
C LYS A 113 -3.95 -1.20 13.74
N VAL A 114 -2.71 -1.25 14.24
CA VAL A 114 -2.21 -2.39 15.03
C VAL A 114 -3.07 -2.61 16.27
N TYR A 115 -3.40 -1.53 16.99
CA TYR A 115 -4.22 -1.61 18.20
C TYR A 115 -5.63 -2.15 17.92
N LEU A 116 -6.28 -1.69 16.85
CA LEU A 116 -7.60 -2.19 16.43
C LEU A 116 -7.56 -3.66 16.05
N LEU A 117 -6.56 -4.06 15.25
CA LEU A 117 -6.40 -5.45 14.83
C LEU A 117 -6.12 -6.40 16.01
N GLN A 118 -5.43 -5.94 17.05
CA GLN A 118 -5.20 -6.71 18.28
C GLN A 118 -6.47 -6.98 19.11
N LYS A 119 -7.56 -6.26 18.85
CA LYS A 119 -8.86 -6.51 19.52
C LYS A 119 -9.66 -7.63 18.85
N LEU A 120 -9.23 -8.08 17.68
CA LEU A 120 -9.81 -9.18 16.93
C LEU A 120 -8.92 -10.42 17.07
N SER A 121 -9.54 -11.60 17.06
CA SER A 121 -8.82 -12.85 16.89
C SER A 121 -8.22 -12.97 15.49
N GLU A 122 -7.18 -13.77 15.33
CA GLU A 122 -6.57 -14.05 14.01
C GLU A 122 -7.61 -14.55 13.00
N GLY A 123 -8.57 -15.37 13.44
CA GLY A 123 -9.65 -15.86 12.60
C GLY A 123 -10.65 -14.77 12.18
N GLU A 124 -10.91 -13.77 13.02
CA GLU A 124 -11.72 -12.61 12.63
C GLU A 124 -10.99 -11.71 11.65
N VAL A 125 -9.70 -11.46 11.88
CA VAL A 125 -8.85 -10.70 10.94
C VAL A 125 -8.79 -11.39 9.59
N ALA A 126 -8.61 -12.72 9.56
CA ALA A 126 -8.63 -13.50 8.32
C ALA A 126 -9.96 -13.40 7.58
N LYS A 127 -11.09 -13.45 8.29
CA LYS A 127 -12.42 -13.27 7.67
C LYS A 127 -12.59 -11.89 7.04
N LEU A 128 -12.17 -10.83 7.72
CA LEU A 128 -12.25 -9.47 7.19
C LEU A 128 -11.29 -9.27 6.01
N ASN A 129 -10.09 -9.84 6.07
CA ASN A 129 -9.15 -9.82 4.95
C ASN A 129 -9.69 -10.59 3.74
N ASN A 130 -10.40 -11.71 3.95
CA ASN A 130 -11.08 -12.44 2.89
C ASN A 130 -12.14 -11.60 2.16
N LEU A 131 -12.90 -10.74 2.86
CA LEU A 131 -13.82 -9.81 2.19
C LEU A 131 -13.10 -8.88 1.21
N ILE A 132 -11.92 -8.39 1.61
CA ILE A 132 -11.08 -7.56 0.73
C ILE A 132 -10.57 -8.41 -0.44
N VAL A 133 -10.05 -9.61 -0.20
CA VAL A 133 -9.56 -10.50 -1.26
C VAL A 133 -10.66 -10.82 -2.27
N ASP A 134 -11.84 -11.23 -1.82
CA ASP A 134 -12.98 -11.56 -2.69
C ASP A 134 -13.36 -10.37 -3.57
N PHE A 135 -13.41 -9.17 -2.99
CA PHE A 135 -13.63 -7.94 -3.75
C PHE A 135 -12.53 -7.70 -4.80
N LEU A 136 -11.25 -7.81 -4.42
CA LEU A 136 -10.14 -7.56 -5.34
C LEU A 136 -10.07 -8.60 -6.46
N LEU A 137 -10.35 -9.88 -6.18
CA LEU A 137 -10.37 -10.93 -7.19
C LEU A 137 -11.41 -10.67 -8.29
N GLN A 138 -12.53 -10.02 -7.96
CA GLN A 138 -13.51 -9.58 -8.96
C GLN A 138 -12.95 -8.51 -9.90
N LYS A 139 -11.99 -7.71 -9.44
CA LYS A 139 -11.37 -6.61 -10.21
C LYS A 139 -10.24 -7.07 -11.13
N VAL A 140 -9.71 -8.29 -10.95
CA VAL A 140 -8.59 -8.83 -11.74
C VAL A 140 -8.91 -8.85 -13.25
N ASN A 141 -10.16 -9.14 -13.61
CA ASN A 141 -10.60 -9.21 -15.01
C ASN A 141 -11.22 -7.89 -15.52
N GLU A 142 -11.22 -6.82 -14.71
CA GLU A 142 -11.82 -5.56 -15.09
C GLU A 142 -10.89 -4.76 -16.02
N VAL A 143 -11.38 -4.47 -17.24
CA VAL A 143 -10.62 -3.75 -18.26
C VAL A 143 -10.53 -2.25 -17.94
N LYS A 144 -11.61 -1.69 -17.38
CA LYS A 144 -11.69 -0.26 -17.07
C LYS A 144 -10.79 0.06 -15.89
N GLN A 145 -9.78 0.88 -16.12
CA GLN A 145 -8.92 1.37 -15.05
C GLN A 145 -9.72 2.30 -14.12
N ASN A 146 -9.69 1.98 -12.83
CA ASN A 146 -10.27 2.77 -11.74
C ASN A 146 -9.43 2.54 -10.47
N GLU A 147 -9.79 3.22 -9.38
CA GLU A 147 -9.11 3.08 -8.09
C GLU A 147 -9.03 1.62 -7.62
N SER A 148 -10.14 0.88 -7.70
CA SER A 148 -10.24 -0.50 -7.26
C SER A 148 -9.32 -1.45 -8.04
N VAL A 149 -9.24 -1.27 -9.37
CA VAL A 149 -8.33 -2.01 -10.23
C VAL A 149 -6.88 -1.70 -9.88
N SER A 150 -6.52 -0.41 -9.76
CA SER A 150 -5.16 -0.02 -9.37
C SER A 150 -4.76 -0.58 -8.00
N TYR A 151 -5.67 -0.51 -7.02
CA TYR A 151 -5.45 -1.08 -5.69
C TYR A 151 -5.24 -2.61 -5.75
N CYS A 152 -6.07 -3.31 -6.52
CA CYS A 152 -5.98 -4.76 -6.70
C CYS A 152 -4.59 -5.18 -7.16
N PHE A 153 -4.10 -4.61 -8.25
CA PHE A 153 -2.80 -4.99 -8.81
C PHE A 153 -1.62 -4.55 -7.94
N GLU A 154 -1.77 -3.52 -7.11
CA GLU A 154 -0.74 -3.05 -6.17
C GLU A 154 -0.67 -3.86 -4.85
N ASN A 155 -1.82 -4.31 -4.35
CA ASN A 155 -1.94 -4.79 -2.96
C ASN A 155 -2.59 -6.17 -2.78
N LEU A 156 -3.15 -6.81 -3.82
CA LEU A 156 -3.70 -8.17 -3.70
C LEU A 156 -2.68 -9.15 -3.12
N SER A 157 -1.41 -9.05 -3.53
CA SER A 157 -0.34 -9.92 -3.02
C SER A 157 -0.16 -9.85 -1.50
N PHE A 158 -0.34 -8.68 -0.89
CA PHE A 158 -0.31 -8.53 0.57
C PHE A 158 -1.50 -9.23 1.22
N HIS A 159 -2.70 -9.06 0.68
CA HIS A 159 -3.89 -9.68 1.24
C HIS A 159 -3.86 -11.20 1.10
N LEU A 160 -3.37 -11.74 -0.02
CA LEU A 160 -3.16 -13.18 -0.20
C LEU A 160 -2.07 -13.73 0.74
N PHE A 161 -0.98 -13.00 0.94
CA PHE A 161 0.02 -13.34 1.94
C PHE A 161 -0.56 -13.39 3.36
N LEU A 162 -1.39 -12.42 3.72
CA LEU A 162 -2.02 -12.38 5.04
C LEU A 162 -2.99 -13.55 5.26
N ASN A 163 -3.74 -13.95 4.23
CA ASN A 163 -4.55 -15.17 4.27
C ASN A 163 -3.70 -16.42 4.48
N ALA A 164 -2.61 -16.54 3.73
CA ALA A 164 -1.67 -17.66 3.86
C ALA A 164 -1.09 -17.73 5.28
N TYR A 165 -0.75 -16.57 5.86
CA TYR A 165 -0.18 -16.46 7.19
C TYR A 165 -1.19 -16.77 8.30
N LEU A 166 -2.41 -16.22 8.24
CA LEU A 166 -3.41 -16.36 9.31
C LEU A 166 -4.24 -17.63 9.21
N ALA A 167 -4.55 -18.08 7.99
CA ALA A 167 -5.48 -19.19 7.75
C ALA A 167 -4.82 -20.42 7.10
N GLY A 168 -3.55 -20.31 6.68
CA GLY A 168 -2.86 -21.39 5.96
C GLY A 168 -3.28 -21.53 4.48
N ASP A 169 -4.14 -20.65 3.98
CA ASP A 169 -4.59 -20.66 2.58
C ASP A 169 -3.60 -19.93 1.69
N SER A 170 -2.74 -20.69 1.01
CA SER A 170 -1.64 -20.17 0.20
C SER A 170 -1.77 -20.43 -1.29
N ASP A 171 -2.82 -21.12 -1.73
CA ASP A 171 -2.98 -21.56 -3.12
C ASP A 171 -3.10 -20.37 -4.08
N LEU A 172 -3.89 -19.36 -3.70
CA LEU A 172 -4.02 -18.14 -4.48
C LEU A 172 -2.72 -17.31 -4.50
N LEU A 173 -1.99 -17.25 -3.38
CA LEU A 173 -0.70 -16.57 -3.34
C LEU A 173 0.28 -17.23 -4.32
N ALA A 174 0.39 -18.56 -4.28
CA ALA A 174 1.17 -19.36 -5.21
C ALA A 174 0.78 -19.09 -6.68
N GLN A 175 -0.52 -19.15 -6.96
CA GLN A 175 -1.07 -18.93 -8.30
C GLN A 175 -0.67 -17.56 -8.85
N TYR A 176 -0.95 -16.48 -8.11
CA TYR A 176 -0.69 -15.13 -8.58
C TYR A 176 0.79 -14.79 -8.66
N CYS A 177 1.64 -15.38 -7.81
CA CYS A 177 3.08 -15.26 -7.96
C CYS A 177 3.58 -15.80 -9.32
N LEU A 178 2.91 -16.79 -9.89
CA LEU A 178 3.30 -17.45 -11.13
C LEU A 178 2.44 -17.05 -12.34
N ASP A 179 1.45 -16.18 -12.16
CA ASP A 179 0.55 -15.73 -13.23
C ASP A 179 1.20 -14.64 -14.09
N GLU A 180 1.61 -14.99 -15.30
CA GLU A 180 2.21 -14.04 -16.26
C GLU A 180 1.26 -12.93 -16.70
N ASN A 181 -0.05 -13.21 -16.82
CA ASN A 181 -1.02 -12.19 -17.21
C ASN A 181 -1.19 -11.16 -16.09
N PHE A 182 -1.26 -11.63 -14.85
CA PHE A 182 -1.32 -10.74 -13.69
C PHE A 182 -0.07 -9.85 -13.60
N LYS A 183 1.13 -10.45 -13.69
CA LYS A 183 2.41 -9.71 -13.67
C LYS A 183 2.51 -8.69 -14.81
N LYS A 184 2.13 -9.09 -16.02
CA LYS A 184 2.07 -8.19 -17.17
C LYS A 184 1.13 -7.01 -16.90
N ARG A 185 -0.04 -7.28 -16.34
CA ARG A 185 -1.03 -6.25 -16.04
C ARG A 185 -0.59 -5.32 -14.92
N GLN A 186 0.14 -5.81 -13.91
CA GLN A 186 0.80 -4.95 -12.92
C GLN A 186 1.69 -3.91 -13.62
N PHE A 187 2.56 -4.36 -14.53
CA PHE A 187 3.45 -3.46 -15.27
C PHE A 187 2.71 -2.47 -16.18
N GLU A 188 1.66 -2.92 -16.88
CA GLU A 188 0.84 -2.04 -17.72
C GLU A 188 0.17 -0.90 -16.93
N LEU A 189 -0.18 -1.14 -15.65
CA LEU A 189 -0.86 -0.16 -14.80
C LEU A 189 0.09 0.75 -14.04
N SER A 190 1.20 0.20 -13.52
CA SER A 190 2.15 0.95 -12.72
C SER A 190 3.22 1.63 -13.58
N GLY A 191 3.61 1.02 -14.69
CA GLY A 191 4.80 1.37 -15.45
C GLY A 191 6.11 0.90 -14.80
N TYR A 192 6.08 0.16 -13.68
CA TYR A 192 7.27 -0.29 -12.97
C TYR A 192 7.10 -1.66 -12.31
N TYR A 193 8.21 -2.34 -12.03
CA TYR A 193 8.20 -3.70 -11.51
C TYR A 193 8.05 -3.81 -9.99
N ASP A 194 7.92 -2.69 -9.26
CA ASP A 194 7.89 -2.71 -7.79
C ASP A 194 6.70 -3.52 -7.23
N TRP A 195 5.55 -3.52 -7.92
CA TRP A 195 4.39 -4.33 -7.53
C TRP A 195 4.64 -5.84 -7.73
N GLU A 196 5.27 -6.22 -8.85
CA GLU A 196 5.69 -7.59 -9.14
C GLU A 196 6.76 -8.04 -8.12
N GLU A 197 7.73 -7.18 -7.83
CA GLU A 197 8.84 -7.45 -6.90
C GLU A 197 8.35 -7.62 -5.46
N LYS A 198 7.41 -6.77 -5.01
CA LYS A 198 6.73 -6.90 -3.71
C LYS A 198 5.98 -8.23 -3.61
N MET A 199 5.25 -8.62 -4.65
CA MET A 199 4.57 -9.91 -4.70
C MET A 199 5.55 -11.08 -4.60
N MET A 200 6.65 -11.03 -5.35
CA MET A 200 7.69 -12.05 -5.28
C MET A 200 8.33 -12.13 -3.90
N ALA A 201 8.60 -10.99 -3.26
CA ALA A 201 9.18 -10.94 -1.91
C ALA A 201 8.28 -11.63 -0.87
N LEU A 202 6.98 -11.32 -0.89
CA LEU A 202 5.99 -11.94 0.00
C LEU A 202 5.84 -13.45 -0.25
N GLY A 203 5.83 -13.86 -1.53
CA GLY A 203 5.81 -15.28 -1.89
C GLY A 203 7.04 -16.02 -1.37
N VAL A 204 8.25 -15.47 -1.58
CA VAL A 204 9.49 -16.06 -1.06
C VAL A 204 9.46 -16.14 0.46
N GLU A 205 9.04 -15.07 1.15
CA GLU A 205 8.92 -15.05 2.60
C GLU A 205 8.04 -16.20 3.12
N TYR A 206 6.81 -16.32 2.61
CA TYR A 206 5.89 -17.36 3.07
C TYR A 206 6.37 -18.78 2.72
N PHE A 207 6.71 -19.04 1.46
CA PHE A 207 7.00 -20.41 1.01
C PHE A 207 8.37 -20.92 1.45
N SER A 208 9.33 -20.03 1.72
CA SER A 208 10.61 -20.43 2.30
C SER A 208 10.47 -20.87 3.75
N LEU A 209 9.70 -20.13 4.57
CA LEU A 209 9.41 -20.48 5.96
C LEU A 209 8.71 -21.83 6.07
N ASN A 210 7.79 -22.12 5.15
CA ASN A 210 7.04 -23.37 5.09
C ASN A 210 7.76 -24.51 4.33
N GLN A 211 9.02 -24.30 3.90
CA GLN A 211 9.83 -25.28 3.16
C GLN A 211 9.11 -25.85 1.91
N ASN A 212 8.29 -25.04 1.25
CA ASN A 212 7.55 -25.44 0.07
C ASN A 212 8.42 -25.26 -1.19
N SER A 213 8.53 -26.30 -2.01
CA SER A 213 9.35 -26.30 -3.23
C SER A 213 8.94 -25.23 -4.26
N ILE A 214 7.70 -24.73 -4.20
CA ILE A 214 7.26 -23.62 -5.06
C ILE A 214 8.12 -22.35 -4.86
N CYS A 215 8.73 -22.20 -3.69
CA CYS A 215 9.66 -21.12 -3.40
C CYS A 215 10.77 -21.03 -4.45
N HIS A 216 11.27 -22.16 -4.97
CA HIS A 216 12.31 -22.15 -6.01
C HIS A 216 11.83 -21.51 -7.32
N HIS A 217 10.57 -21.77 -7.71
CA HIS A 217 9.97 -21.15 -8.88
C HIS A 217 9.78 -19.65 -8.68
N ILE A 218 9.29 -19.23 -7.51
CA ILE A 218 9.09 -17.81 -7.18
C ILE A 218 10.42 -17.06 -7.12
N VAL A 219 11.47 -17.66 -6.55
CA VAL A 219 12.83 -17.08 -6.56
C VAL A 219 13.31 -16.92 -8.01
N PHE A 220 13.10 -17.92 -8.86
CA PHE A 220 13.47 -17.83 -10.27
C PHE A 220 12.74 -16.67 -10.97
N GLU A 221 11.41 -16.55 -10.79
CA GLU A 221 10.64 -15.42 -11.32
C GLU A 221 11.14 -14.07 -10.79
N LYS A 222 11.46 -13.98 -9.50
CA LYS A 222 12.04 -12.78 -8.89
C LYS A 222 13.35 -12.37 -9.56
N THR A 223 14.23 -13.33 -9.88
CA THR A 223 15.49 -13.01 -10.56
C THR A 223 15.29 -12.46 -11.98
N LYS A 224 14.22 -12.87 -12.68
CA LYS A 224 13.89 -12.34 -14.01
C LYS A 224 13.62 -10.84 -13.99
N ILE A 225 13.05 -10.30 -12.90
CA ILE A 225 12.75 -8.87 -12.76
C ILE A 225 14.01 -8.02 -12.95
N HIS A 226 15.16 -8.47 -12.44
CA HIS A 226 16.43 -7.76 -12.60
C HIS A 226 16.85 -7.64 -14.07
N TYR A 227 16.61 -8.69 -14.87
CA TYR A 227 16.86 -8.66 -16.31
C TYR A 227 15.85 -7.79 -17.05
N LYS A 228 14.55 -7.86 -16.68
CA LYS A 228 13.50 -7.01 -17.27
C LYS A 228 13.81 -5.50 -17.10
N LYS A 229 14.32 -5.09 -15.93
CA LYS A 229 14.74 -3.68 -15.67
C LYS A 229 15.91 -3.21 -16.54
N LYS A 230 16.66 -4.14 -17.16
CA LYS A 230 17.80 -3.87 -18.05
C LYS A 230 17.49 -4.20 -19.52
N ASP A 231 16.23 -4.48 -19.84
CA ASP A 231 15.81 -4.81 -21.20
C ASP A 231 15.93 -3.57 -22.10
N ILE A 232 16.82 -3.65 -23.10
CA ILE A 232 17.13 -2.56 -24.00
C ILE A 232 15.91 -2.18 -24.85
N ASP A 233 15.18 -3.17 -25.35
CA ASP A 233 14.03 -2.92 -26.21
C ASP A 233 12.90 -2.25 -25.42
N LEU A 234 12.70 -2.68 -24.18
CA LEU A 234 11.77 -2.01 -23.26
C LEU A 234 12.19 -0.56 -23.02
N ILE A 235 13.44 -0.31 -22.63
CA ILE A 235 13.94 1.03 -22.32
C ILE A 235 13.82 1.97 -23.53
N LEU A 236 14.22 1.51 -24.72
CA LEU A 236 14.07 2.29 -25.94
C LEU A 236 12.60 2.57 -26.28
N SER A 237 11.70 1.60 -26.05
CA SER A 237 10.27 1.80 -26.27
C SER A 237 9.68 2.86 -25.35
N LEU A 238 10.08 2.90 -24.07
CA LEU A 238 9.64 3.87 -23.08
C LEU A 238 10.14 5.28 -23.42
N ILE A 239 11.42 5.40 -23.80
CA ILE A 239 12.01 6.68 -24.24
C ILE A 239 11.27 7.22 -25.47
N ARG A 240 10.94 6.37 -26.44
CA ARG A 240 10.17 6.76 -27.64
C ARG A 240 8.74 7.22 -27.32
N LYS A 241 8.15 6.70 -26.24
CA LYS A 241 6.83 7.13 -25.73
C LYS A 241 6.91 8.34 -24.80
N SER A 242 8.10 8.90 -24.57
CA SER A 242 8.36 9.98 -23.61
C SER A 242 8.04 9.59 -22.15
N GLU A 243 8.08 8.30 -21.82
CA GLU A 243 7.85 7.77 -20.47
C GLU A 243 9.12 7.84 -19.62
N PHE A 244 9.73 9.03 -19.53
CA PHE A 244 11.07 9.19 -18.94
C PHE A 244 11.14 8.91 -17.45
N ASP A 245 10.07 9.16 -16.70
CA ASP A 245 10.03 8.91 -15.25
C ASP A 245 10.18 7.43 -14.92
N ILE A 246 9.59 6.55 -15.74
CA ILE A 246 9.73 5.10 -15.63
C ILE A 246 11.18 4.69 -15.88
N VAL A 247 11.77 5.21 -16.96
CA VAL A 247 13.16 4.95 -17.35
C VAL A 247 14.13 5.39 -16.23
N LEU A 248 13.90 6.57 -15.65
CA LEU A 248 14.69 7.06 -14.52
C LEU A 248 14.52 6.21 -13.27
N ASN A 249 13.32 5.69 -13.00
CA ASN A 249 13.09 4.79 -11.87
C ASN A 249 13.81 3.45 -12.03
N PHE A 250 13.88 2.89 -13.24
CA PHE A 250 14.70 1.70 -13.50
C PHE A 250 16.16 1.94 -13.14
N PHE A 251 16.70 3.10 -13.53
CA PHE A 251 18.07 3.50 -13.23
C PHE A 251 18.31 3.75 -11.73
N LYS A 252 17.38 4.40 -11.03
CA LYS A 252 17.50 4.66 -9.58
C LYS A 252 17.44 3.38 -8.76
N ASN A 253 16.60 2.43 -9.15
CA ASN A 253 16.38 1.18 -8.41
C ASN A 253 17.37 0.07 -8.79
N THR A 254 18.36 0.35 -9.64
CA THR A 254 19.47 -0.57 -9.89
C THR A 254 20.50 -0.50 -8.76
N ASN A 255 20.51 -1.53 -7.92
CA ASN A 255 21.53 -1.74 -6.88
C ASN A 255 22.78 -2.41 -7.47
N GLU A 256 23.43 -1.74 -8.42
CA GLU A 256 24.73 -2.18 -8.93
C GLU A 256 25.81 -1.76 -7.93
N SER A 257 26.41 -2.71 -7.23
CA SER A 257 27.52 -2.42 -6.31
C SER A 257 28.86 -2.27 -7.02
N ASP A 258 29.00 -2.87 -8.20
CA ASP A 258 30.22 -2.83 -8.99
C ASP A 258 30.32 -1.51 -9.79
N LEU A 259 31.44 -0.82 -9.67
CA LEU A 259 31.66 0.48 -10.30
C LEU A 259 31.64 0.39 -11.84
N ILE A 260 32.17 -0.69 -12.41
CA ILE A 260 32.24 -0.87 -13.86
C ILE A 260 30.83 -1.12 -14.42
N GLU A 261 30.05 -1.97 -13.76
CA GLU A 261 28.65 -2.20 -14.14
C GLU A 261 27.78 -0.96 -13.96
N ARG A 262 28.00 -0.17 -12.89
CA ARG A 262 27.37 1.16 -12.75
C ARG A 262 27.70 2.07 -13.92
N LEU A 263 28.97 2.20 -14.29
CA LEU A 263 29.40 3.06 -15.40
C LEU A 263 28.86 2.58 -16.75
N LYS A 264 28.84 1.27 -17.00
CA LYS A 264 28.23 0.68 -18.21
C LYS A 264 26.74 0.99 -18.28
N LEU A 265 26.02 0.81 -17.18
CA LEU A 265 24.60 1.13 -17.10
C LEU A 265 24.38 2.63 -17.33
N ALA A 266 25.15 3.49 -16.69
CA ALA A 266 25.07 4.92 -16.86
C ALA A 266 25.30 5.32 -18.34
N TYR A 267 26.37 4.80 -18.94
CA TYR A 267 26.68 5.04 -20.35
C TYR A 267 25.56 4.56 -21.29
N PHE A 268 24.98 3.39 -21.00
CA PHE A 268 23.86 2.83 -21.75
C PHE A 268 22.62 3.76 -21.72
N TYR A 269 22.23 4.27 -20.55
CA TYR A 269 21.11 5.21 -20.46
C TYR A 269 21.41 6.51 -21.20
N ILE A 270 22.61 7.10 -21.06
CA ILE A 270 23.01 8.30 -21.81
C ILE A 270 22.86 8.10 -23.33
N LEU A 271 23.39 7.00 -23.86
CA LEU A 271 23.31 6.70 -25.29
C LEU A 271 21.86 6.47 -25.76
N SER A 272 21.03 5.82 -24.94
CA SER A 272 19.63 5.55 -25.29
C SER A 272 18.83 6.84 -25.45
N PHE A 273 19.05 7.82 -24.57
CA PHE A 273 18.44 9.15 -24.66
C PHE A 273 18.98 9.95 -25.85
N GLN A 274 20.30 9.95 -26.09
CA GLN A 274 20.91 10.66 -27.21
C GLN A 274 20.45 10.17 -28.59
N ASN A 275 20.18 8.87 -28.72
CA ASN A 275 19.71 8.29 -29.99
C ASN A 275 18.21 8.52 -30.26
N CYS A 276 17.40 8.71 -29.22
CA CYS A 276 15.94 8.80 -29.37
C CYS A 276 15.37 10.20 -29.19
N VAL A 277 16.09 11.12 -28.54
CA VAL A 277 15.64 12.49 -28.30
C VAL A 277 16.37 13.44 -29.26
N PRO A 278 15.66 14.19 -30.13
CA PRO A 278 16.32 15.15 -31.01
C PRO A 278 17.07 16.21 -30.21
N GLN A 279 18.24 16.65 -30.70
CA GLN A 279 19.18 17.57 -30.04
C GLN A 279 18.57 18.92 -29.59
N THR A 280 17.34 19.23 -30.02
CA THR A 280 16.61 20.46 -29.70
C THR A 280 15.82 20.41 -28.39
N ALA A 281 15.67 19.23 -27.75
CA ALA A 281 15.00 19.09 -26.45
C ALA A 281 16.03 19.05 -25.30
N GLN A 282 16.33 20.19 -24.68
CA GLN A 282 17.15 20.25 -23.47
C GLN A 282 16.35 19.77 -22.25
N TYR A 283 16.75 18.63 -21.66
CA TYR A 283 16.24 18.19 -20.36
C TYR A 283 17.30 18.37 -19.25
N PRO A 284 17.31 19.51 -18.54
CA PRO A 284 18.26 19.77 -17.44
C PRO A 284 18.12 18.79 -16.25
N HIS A 285 16.95 18.14 -16.09
CA HIS A 285 16.70 17.16 -15.02
C HIS A 285 17.44 15.82 -15.20
N PHE A 286 17.78 15.44 -16.44
CA PHE A 286 18.45 14.16 -16.71
C PHE A 286 19.94 14.21 -16.32
N LEU A 287 20.61 15.31 -16.69
CA LEU A 287 22.01 15.56 -16.31
C LEU A 287 22.16 15.72 -14.80
N SER A 288 21.19 16.33 -14.11
CA SER A 288 21.26 16.47 -12.66
C SER A 288 21.12 15.13 -11.92
N CYS A 289 20.26 14.21 -12.37
CA CYS A 289 20.17 12.86 -11.79
C CYS A 289 21.47 12.05 -11.96
N PHE A 290 22.20 12.28 -13.06
CA PHE A 290 23.49 11.62 -13.34
C PHE A 290 24.63 12.10 -12.44
N VAL A 291 24.72 13.41 -12.22
CA VAL A 291 25.79 14.02 -11.42
C VAL A 291 25.73 13.59 -9.95
N TYR A 292 24.54 13.31 -9.42
CA TYR A 292 24.39 12.82 -8.04
C TYR A 292 24.57 11.31 -7.88
N TRP A 293 24.65 10.54 -8.98
CA TRP A 293 24.75 9.08 -8.94
C TRP A 293 26.15 8.54 -9.29
N ILE A 294 27.09 9.36 -9.78
CA ILE A 294 28.51 8.98 -9.91
C ILE A 294 29.19 9.21 -8.56
#